data_AF-A0A6P0XAB5-F1
#
_entry.id   AF-A0A6P0XAB5-F1
#
_cell.length_a   1.000
_cell.length_b   1.000
_cell.length_c   1.000
_cell.angle_alpha   90.00
_cell.angle_beta   90.00
_cell.angle_gamma   90.00
#
_symmetry.space_group_name_H-M   'P 1'
#
loop_
_entity.id
_entity.type
_entity.pdbx_description
1 polymer ?
#
loop_
_entity_poly.entity_id
_entity_poly.type
_entity_poly.pdbx_seq_one_letter_code
_entity_poly.pdbx_strand_id
1 'polypeptide(L)'
;MENNFFIRKSQSAQKSSQIVVGEQNLTLKQVAEVATLGAPVTLTKRQDICQGIQDSCNYITNAVETGKSIYGVTTGFGGMGNTAISCEDAAALQENLIWFLKTGAGNRLPIADVRAAMLLRMNSHTKGASGIRYELIERMAIFLNEGITPHVYDLGSIGASGDLVPLAHITGALLGLDPAFTVDFKGTEISAIEALNRLQLPTLSLRAKEGLAMVNGTSVMTGIAANCVNEAHALFAVAIATHALMIQALGGTNQSFHPFIHGLKPHPGQVWVAEQMVNLLSGSRLSCDELNGDNHFDGGDLIQDRYSMRCLPQYLGPVMDGLWDIASQ
;
A
#
# COMPACT_ATOMS: atom_id res chain seq x y z
N MET A 1 20.35 -2.25 9.87
CA MET A 1 18.91 -2.05 9.61
C MET A 1 18.22 -2.00 10.96
N GLU A 2 17.58 -0.89 11.30
CA GLU A 2 16.90 -0.76 12.59
C GLU A 2 15.71 -1.74 12.67
N ASN A 3 15.69 -2.54 13.74
CA ASN A 3 14.79 -3.67 14.03
C ASN A 3 13.33 -3.23 14.39
N ASN A 4 12.72 -2.34 13.62
CA ASN A 4 11.34 -1.88 13.86
C ASN A 4 10.31 -2.53 12.92
N PHE A 5 10.49 -3.82 12.59
CA PHE A 5 9.61 -4.54 11.65
C PHE A 5 8.42 -5.25 12.30
N PHE A 6 8.35 -5.32 13.64
CA PHE A 6 7.20 -5.92 14.33
C PHE A 6 6.25 -4.85 14.83
N ILE A 7 4.99 -4.95 14.41
CA ILE A 7 3.88 -4.23 15.02
C ILE A 7 3.79 -4.70 16.48
N ARG A 8 4.31 -3.90 17.42
CA ARG A 8 3.97 -4.06 18.83
C ARG A 8 2.45 -3.89 18.95
N LYS A 9 1.74 -4.96 19.34
CA LYS A 9 0.32 -4.85 19.67
C LYS A 9 0.14 -3.99 20.92
N SER A 10 -0.66 -2.95 20.77
CA SER A 10 -1.35 -2.14 21.78
C SER A 10 -0.55 -1.73 23.01
N GLN A 11 0.09 -0.56 22.93
CA GLN A 11 -0.06 0.39 24.03
C GLN A 11 -1.19 1.34 23.64
N SER A 12 -2.12 1.53 24.59
CA SER A 12 -3.18 2.56 24.68
C SER A 12 -3.41 3.44 23.45
N ALA A 13 -4.67 3.61 23.02
CA ALA A 13 -5.15 4.57 22.02
C ALA A 13 -4.38 5.90 22.01
N GLN A 14 -3.19 5.88 21.41
CA GLN A 14 -2.35 7.02 21.19
C GLN A 14 -2.96 7.60 19.94
N LYS A 15 -3.51 8.82 20.03
CA LYS A 15 -3.98 9.57 18.87
C LYS A 15 -2.98 9.33 17.74
N SER A 16 -3.40 8.59 16.72
CA SER A 16 -2.51 8.26 15.60
C SER A 16 -1.94 9.60 15.11
N SER A 17 -0.62 9.70 15.10
CA SER A 17 0.07 10.91 14.68
C SER A 17 -0.40 11.25 13.27
N GLN A 18 -0.82 12.50 13.06
CA GLN A 18 -1.26 12.98 11.76
C GLN A 18 -0.19 12.71 10.69
N ILE A 19 -0.62 12.09 9.58
CA ILE A 19 0.25 11.79 8.45
C ILE A 19 0.26 12.99 7.50
N VAL A 20 1.38 13.69 7.43
CA VAL A 20 1.59 14.80 6.50
C VAL A 20 2.17 14.27 5.20
N VAL A 21 1.41 14.41 4.10
CA VAL A 21 1.83 13.90 2.79
C VAL A 21 2.53 14.98 1.99
N GLY A 22 3.69 14.61 1.45
CA GLY A 22 4.51 15.42 0.56
C GLY A 22 5.86 15.83 1.11
N GLU A 23 6.05 15.80 2.43
CA GLU A 23 7.30 16.27 3.07
C GLU A 23 8.35 15.17 3.21
N GLN A 24 7.91 13.92 3.35
CA GLN A 24 8.75 12.75 3.52
C GLN A 24 8.15 11.58 2.74
N ASN A 25 8.94 10.52 2.52
CA ASN A 25 8.44 9.31 1.92
C ASN A 25 7.49 8.60 2.90
N LEU A 26 6.37 8.10 2.38
CA LEU A 26 5.46 7.26 3.14
C LEU A 26 6.13 5.92 3.45
N THR A 27 5.93 5.44 4.67
CA THR A 27 6.30 4.09 5.09
C THR A 27 5.12 3.14 4.96
N LEU A 28 5.39 1.83 4.81
CA LEU A 28 4.35 0.79 4.80
C LEU A 28 3.42 0.88 6.02
N LYS A 29 4.00 1.19 7.19
CA LYS A 29 3.25 1.38 8.44
C LYS A 29 2.24 2.52 8.32
N GLN A 30 2.65 3.67 7.79
CA GLN A 30 1.75 4.82 7.61
C GLN A 30 0.63 4.52 6.61
N VAL A 31 0.94 3.77 5.54
CA VAL A 31 -0.09 3.30 4.59
C VAL A 31 -1.11 2.44 5.32
N ALA A 32 -0.66 1.44 6.08
CA ALA A 32 -1.54 0.56 6.86
C ALA A 32 -2.35 1.32 7.92
N GLU A 33 -1.76 2.29 8.62
CA GLU A 33 -2.43 3.14 9.62
C GLU A 33 -3.57 3.97 9.01
N VAL A 34 -3.36 4.56 7.83
CA VAL A 34 -4.42 5.30 7.12
C VAL A 34 -5.48 4.35 6.57
N ALA A 35 -5.07 3.24 5.97
CA ALA A 35 -5.93 2.27 5.32
C ALA A 35 -6.87 1.58 6.31
N THR A 36 -6.34 1.11 7.45
CA THR A 36 -7.05 0.22 8.37
C THR A 36 -7.48 0.90 9.68
N LEU A 37 -6.68 1.83 10.20
CA LEU A 37 -6.93 2.49 11.50
C LEU A 37 -7.56 3.88 11.35
N GLY A 38 -7.68 4.39 10.12
CA GLY A 38 -8.24 5.72 9.88
C GLY A 38 -7.36 6.85 10.41
N ALA A 39 -6.03 6.68 10.39
CA ALA A 39 -5.10 7.75 10.77
C ALA A 39 -5.38 9.04 9.98
N PRO A 40 -5.41 10.22 10.64
CA PRO A 40 -5.73 11.47 9.98
C PRO A 40 -4.62 11.87 9.00
N VAL A 41 -5.02 12.36 7.84
CA VAL A 41 -4.15 12.71 6.72
C VAL A 41 -4.25 14.20 6.41
N THR A 42 -3.13 14.86 6.19
CA THR A 42 -3.09 16.21 5.65
C THR A 42 -2.13 16.32 4.50
N LEU A 43 -2.53 17.04 3.46
CA LEU A 43 -1.62 17.45 2.41
C LEU A 43 -0.70 18.56 2.94
N THR A 44 0.59 18.50 2.62
CA THR A 44 1.55 19.53 3.03
C THR A 44 1.13 20.93 2.57
N LYS A 45 1.46 21.93 3.38
CA LYS A 45 1.31 23.37 3.08
C LYS A 45 2.65 24.05 2.83
N ARG A 46 3.73 23.26 2.68
CA ARG A 46 5.05 23.78 2.37
C ARG A 46 5.04 24.50 1.03
N GLN A 47 5.49 25.75 1.06
CA GLN A 47 5.38 26.66 -0.07
C GLN A 47 6.12 26.16 -1.31
N ASP A 48 7.29 25.54 -1.15
CA ASP A 48 8.07 24.99 -2.25
C ASP A 48 7.34 23.85 -3.00
N ILE A 49 6.65 22.98 -2.24
CA ILE A 49 5.88 21.87 -2.82
C ILE A 49 4.59 22.39 -3.47
N CYS A 50 3.86 23.27 -2.78
CA CYS A 50 2.66 23.90 -3.32
C CYS A 50 2.96 24.66 -4.63
N GLN A 51 4.08 25.39 -4.67
CA GLN A 51 4.52 26.10 -5.86
C GLN A 51 4.87 25.14 -7.00
N GLY A 52 5.60 24.04 -6.73
CA GLY A 52 5.90 23.04 -7.76
C GLY A 52 4.66 22.39 -8.38
N ILE A 53 3.63 22.11 -7.57
CA ILE A 53 2.33 21.63 -8.06
C ILE A 53 1.68 22.67 -8.98
N GLN A 54 1.67 23.94 -8.57
CA GLN A 54 1.09 25.03 -9.35
C GLN A 54 1.86 25.29 -10.66
N ASP A 55 3.19 25.27 -10.62
CA ASP A 55 4.05 25.46 -11.79
C ASP A 55 3.81 24.35 -12.84
N SER A 56 3.63 23.11 -12.38
CA SER A 56 3.25 21.98 -13.23
C SER A 56 1.92 22.20 -13.95
N CYS A 57 0.93 22.76 -13.24
CA CYS A 57 -0.36 23.12 -13.83
C CYS A 57 -0.22 24.24 -14.87
N ASN A 58 0.48 25.32 -14.51
CA ASN A 58 0.70 26.47 -15.38
C ASN A 58 1.41 26.06 -16.68
N TYR A 59 2.38 25.15 -16.58
CA TYR A 59 3.08 24.59 -17.73
C TYR A 59 2.12 23.89 -18.69
N ILE A 60 1.25 23.01 -18.19
CA ILE A 60 0.26 22.29 -19.01
C ILE A 60 -0.71 23.28 -19.65
N THR A 61 -1.27 24.22 -18.89
CA THR A 61 -2.19 25.22 -19.41
C THR A 61 -1.57 26.00 -20.57
N ASN A 62 -0.39 26.58 -20.36
CA ASN A 62 0.31 27.32 -21.42
C ASN A 62 0.67 26.42 -22.61
N ALA A 63 1.03 25.16 -22.38
CA ALA A 63 1.36 24.24 -23.47
C ALA A 63 0.15 23.92 -24.35
N VAL A 64 -1.03 23.76 -23.77
CA VAL A 64 -2.29 23.55 -24.50
C VAL A 64 -2.67 24.80 -25.28
N GLU A 65 -2.64 25.98 -24.64
CA GLU A 65 -2.96 27.28 -25.26
C GLU A 65 -2.00 27.65 -26.40
N THR A 66 -0.74 27.23 -26.32
CA THR A 66 0.27 27.46 -27.38
C THR A 66 0.30 26.35 -28.44
N GLY A 67 -0.66 25.42 -28.42
CA GLY A 67 -0.82 24.40 -29.44
C GLY A 67 0.26 23.31 -29.44
N LYS A 68 0.91 23.05 -28.30
CA LYS A 68 1.91 21.97 -28.21
C LYS A 68 1.23 20.60 -28.27
N SER A 69 1.84 19.69 -29.03
CA SER A 69 1.43 18.29 -29.07
C SER A 69 1.88 17.55 -27.81
N ILE A 70 0.93 17.11 -26.99
CA ILE A 70 1.15 16.39 -25.73
C ILE A 70 0.21 15.19 -25.69
N TYR A 71 0.78 14.00 -25.56
CA TYR A 71 0.05 12.74 -25.49
C TYR A 71 -1.02 12.74 -24.39
N GLY A 72 -2.25 12.35 -24.75
CA GLY A 72 -3.38 12.28 -23.81
C GLY A 72 -3.82 13.63 -23.24
N VAL A 73 -3.38 14.73 -23.85
CA VAL A 73 -3.77 16.11 -23.50
C VAL A 73 -4.29 16.82 -24.75
N THR A 74 -3.45 16.94 -25.78
CA THR A 74 -3.81 17.46 -27.12
C THR A 74 -3.79 16.36 -28.18
N THR A 75 -3.70 15.09 -27.74
CA THR A 75 -3.96 13.92 -28.57
C THR A 75 -4.78 12.87 -27.81
N GLY A 76 -5.27 11.85 -28.51
CA GLY A 76 -5.97 10.71 -27.93
C GLY A 76 -5.08 9.83 -27.02
N PHE A 77 -5.64 8.70 -26.58
CA PHE A 77 -4.99 7.76 -25.65
C PHE A 77 -4.65 6.42 -26.32
N GLY A 78 -3.60 5.76 -25.83
CA GLY A 78 -3.20 4.42 -26.25
C GLY A 78 -2.95 4.31 -27.75
N GLY A 79 -3.58 3.33 -28.40
CA GLY A 79 -3.51 3.13 -29.85
C GLY A 79 -4.08 4.29 -30.68
N MET A 80 -4.81 5.23 -30.05
CA MET A 80 -5.35 6.44 -30.67
C MET A 80 -4.53 7.69 -30.34
N GLY A 81 -3.29 7.53 -29.85
CA GLY A 81 -2.39 8.64 -29.53
C GLY A 81 -2.01 9.53 -30.73
N ASN A 82 -2.35 9.10 -31.95
CA ASN A 82 -2.18 9.83 -33.21
C ASN A 82 -3.39 10.71 -33.59
N THR A 83 -4.50 10.66 -32.84
CA THR A 83 -5.66 11.54 -33.05
C THR A 83 -5.42 12.88 -32.37
N ALA A 84 -5.41 13.99 -33.13
CA ALA A 84 -5.26 15.33 -32.58
C ALA A 84 -6.54 15.79 -31.86
N ILE A 85 -6.37 16.53 -30.76
CA ILE A 85 -7.44 17.11 -29.95
C ILE A 85 -7.22 18.62 -29.88
N SER A 86 -8.29 19.38 -30.08
CA SER A 86 -8.27 20.84 -30.06
C SER A 86 -8.00 21.37 -28.63
N CYS A 87 -7.65 22.65 -28.52
CA CYS A 87 -7.49 23.31 -27.21
C CYS A 87 -8.83 23.34 -26.46
N GLU A 88 -9.92 23.55 -27.19
CA GLU A 88 -11.28 23.69 -26.69
C GLU A 88 -11.82 22.35 -26.13
N ASP A 89 -11.45 21.23 -26.76
CA ASP A 89 -11.89 19.89 -26.36
C ASP A 89 -10.97 19.24 -25.31
N ALA A 90 -9.82 19.84 -24.99
CA ALA A 90 -8.80 19.25 -24.12
C ALA A 90 -9.32 18.93 -22.70
N ALA A 91 -10.25 19.73 -22.17
CA ALA A 91 -10.91 19.46 -20.89
C ALA A 91 -11.95 18.34 -21.00
N ALA A 92 -12.83 18.40 -22.01
CA ALA A 92 -13.85 17.39 -22.28
C ALA A 92 -13.22 16.00 -22.52
N LEU A 93 -12.05 15.94 -23.16
CA LEU A 93 -11.26 14.72 -23.32
C LEU A 93 -10.96 14.05 -21.97
N GLN A 94 -10.61 14.82 -20.93
CA GLN A 94 -10.25 14.29 -19.62
C GLN A 94 -11.46 13.76 -18.85
N GLU A 95 -12.63 14.37 -18.99
CA GLU A 95 -13.87 13.86 -18.38
C GLU A 95 -14.36 12.60 -19.11
N ASN A 96 -14.31 12.59 -20.45
CA ASN A 96 -14.67 11.43 -21.25
C ASN A 96 -13.72 10.24 -21.00
N LEU A 97 -12.45 10.51 -20.67
CA LEU A 97 -11.49 9.51 -20.21
C LEU A 97 -12.02 8.72 -19.00
N ILE A 98 -12.63 9.41 -18.03
CA ILE A 98 -13.17 8.76 -16.83
C ILE A 98 -14.35 7.86 -17.19
N TRP A 99 -15.22 8.29 -18.10
CA TRP A 99 -16.36 7.49 -18.55
C TRP A 99 -15.95 6.23 -19.29
N PHE A 100 -15.04 6.32 -20.26
CA PHE A 100 -14.65 5.12 -21.01
C PHE A 100 -13.89 4.11 -20.13
N LEU A 101 -13.20 4.58 -19.08
CA LEU A 101 -12.49 3.73 -18.13
C LEU A 101 -13.37 3.17 -17.01
N LYS A 102 -14.62 3.59 -16.89
CA LYS A 102 -15.56 3.08 -15.87
C LYS A 102 -16.11 1.71 -16.26
N THR A 103 -15.22 0.72 -16.41
CA THR A 103 -15.50 -0.62 -16.95
C THR A 103 -15.11 -1.75 -15.98
N GLY A 104 -14.87 -1.41 -14.71
CA GLY A 104 -14.52 -2.37 -13.66
C GLY A 104 -15.59 -3.44 -13.45
N ALA A 105 -15.15 -4.67 -13.17
CA ALA A 105 -16.01 -5.84 -12.98
C ALA A 105 -15.50 -6.71 -11.82
N GLY A 106 -16.29 -7.71 -11.44
CA GLY A 106 -15.95 -8.61 -10.34
C GLY A 106 -16.41 -8.08 -8.98
N ASN A 107 -15.69 -8.44 -7.93
CA ASN A 107 -16.06 -8.01 -6.57
C ASN A 107 -15.56 -6.60 -6.30
N ARG A 108 -16.12 -5.98 -5.27
CA ARG A 108 -15.58 -4.71 -4.76
C ARG A 108 -14.25 -4.97 -4.05
N LEU A 109 -13.26 -4.14 -4.34
CA LEU A 109 -12.02 -4.10 -3.57
C LEU A 109 -12.33 -3.76 -2.11
N PRO A 110 -11.56 -4.32 -1.15
CA PRO A 110 -11.63 -3.93 0.25
C PRO A 110 -11.46 -2.41 0.43
N ILE A 111 -12.22 -1.83 1.37
CA ILE A 111 -12.15 -0.41 1.72
C ILE A 111 -10.71 0.01 2.06
N ALA A 112 -9.99 -0.82 2.81
CA ALA A 112 -8.60 -0.56 3.20
C ALA A 112 -7.68 -0.39 1.98
N ASP A 113 -7.86 -1.18 0.93
CA ASP A 113 -7.05 -1.12 -0.29
C ASP A 113 -7.33 0.14 -1.11
N VAL A 114 -8.60 0.53 -1.22
CA VAL A 114 -8.99 1.78 -1.90
C VAL A 114 -8.46 2.99 -1.14
N ARG A 115 -8.51 2.98 0.20
CA ARG A 115 -7.94 4.04 1.04
C ARG A 115 -6.42 4.13 0.88
N ALA A 116 -5.71 3.00 0.87
CA ALA A 116 -4.28 2.95 0.58
C ALA A 116 -3.97 3.54 -0.81
N ALA A 117 -4.78 3.19 -1.81
CA ALA A 117 -4.63 3.71 -3.17
C ALA A 117 -4.79 5.24 -3.24
N MET A 118 -5.79 5.79 -2.56
CA MET A 118 -6.00 7.24 -2.49
C MET A 118 -4.83 7.95 -1.81
N LEU A 119 -4.31 7.40 -0.71
CA LEU A 119 -3.13 7.95 -0.03
C LEU A 119 -1.91 7.97 -0.95
N LEU A 120 -1.62 6.86 -1.62
CA LEU A 120 -0.47 6.74 -2.53
C LEU A 120 -0.62 7.62 -3.77
N ARG A 121 -1.84 7.72 -4.32
CA ARG A 121 -2.15 8.63 -5.44
C ARG A 121 -1.90 10.08 -5.02
N MET A 122 -2.37 10.47 -3.84
CA MET A 122 -2.11 11.79 -3.26
C MET A 122 -0.61 12.06 -3.12
N ASN A 123 0.15 11.11 -2.55
CA ASN A 123 1.59 11.22 -2.36
C ASN A 123 2.36 11.34 -3.69
N SER A 124 1.93 10.64 -4.74
CA SER A 124 2.58 10.74 -6.05
C SER A 124 2.49 12.15 -6.65
N HIS A 125 1.39 12.86 -6.41
CA HIS A 125 1.15 14.19 -6.97
C HIS A 125 1.96 15.29 -6.28
N THR A 126 2.38 15.08 -5.04
CA THR A 126 3.19 16.08 -4.31
C THR A 126 4.58 16.29 -4.91
N LYS A 127 4.99 15.46 -5.87
CA LYS A 127 6.24 15.65 -6.61
C LYS A 127 6.19 16.81 -7.61
N GLY A 128 5.03 17.44 -7.82
CA GLY A 128 4.91 18.62 -8.69
C GLY A 128 5.15 18.34 -10.18
N ALA A 129 4.90 17.10 -10.62
CA ALA A 129 5.18 16.66 -11.99
C ALA A 129 3.94 16.10 -12.72
N SER A 130 2.74 16.30 -12.16
CA SER A 130 1.50 15.68 -12.64
C SER A 130 0.60 16.59 -13.49
N GLY A 131 0.78 17.91 -13.40
CA GLY A 131 -0.12 18.89 -14.00
C GLY A 131 -1.54 18.82 -13.43
N ILE A 132 -1.67 18.70 -12.10
CA ILE A 132 -2.94 18.54 -11.40
C ILE A 132 -3.08 19.54 -10.27
N ARG A 133 -4.28 20.12 -10.10
CA ARG A 133 -4.52 21.13 -9.09
C ARG A 133 -4.41 20.60 -7.67
N TYR A 134 -3.89 21.44 -6.78
CA TYR A 134 -3.82 21.19 -5.34
C TYR A 134 -5.18 20.81 -4.75
N GLU A 135 -6.27 21.49 -5.13
CA GLU A 135 -7.61 21.25 -4.60
C GLU A 135 -8.12 19.81 -4.86
N LEU A 136 -7.69 19.20 -5.97
CA LEU A 136 -8.09 17.84 -6.33
C LEU A 136 -7.27 16.82 -5.54
N ILE A 137 -5.98 17.12 -5.30
CA ILE A 137 -5.12 16.35 -4.40
C ILE A 137 -5.68 16.40 -2.96
N GLU A 138 -6.04 17.59 -2.48
CA GLU A 138 -6.62 17.82 -1.15
C GLU A 138 -7.98 17.12 -0.98
N ARG A 139 -8.77 16.98 -2.05
CA ARG A 139 -10.03 16.23 -2.04
C ARG A 139 -9.87 14.79 -1.56
N MET A 140 -8.74 14.14 -1.91
CA MET A 140 -8.43 12.79 -1.43
C MET A 140 -8.21 12.75 0.09
N ALA A 141 -7.49 13.75 0.65
CA ALA A 141 -7.31 13.86 2.10
C ALA A 141 -8.66 14.04 2.83
N ILE A 142 -9.56 14.85 2.26
CA ILE A 142 -10.90 15.05 2.84
C ILE A 142 -11.68 13.73 2.87
N PHE A 143 -11.75 13.00 1.75
CA PHE A 143 -12.43 11.69 1.70
C PHE A 143 -11.82 10.69 2.70
N LEU A 144 -10.48 10.63 2.77
CA LEU A 144 -9.77 9.76 3.71
C LEU A 144 -10.13 10.06 5.17
N ASN A 145 -10.19 11.35 5.54
CA ASN A 145 -10.50 11.79 6.90
C ASN A 145 -11.97 11.64 7.27
N GLU A 146 -12.89 11.86 6.32
CA GLU A 146 -14.32 11.73 6.55
C GLU A 146 -14.80 10.26 6.49
N GLY A 147 -13.93 9.34 6.09
CA GLY A 147 -14.24 7.93 5.96
C GLY A 147 -15.16 7.64 4.76
N ILE A 148 -14.97 8.40 3.67
CA ILE A 148 -15.66 8.19 2.40
C ILE A 148 -14.72 7.44 1.46
N THR A 149 -15.15 6.28 0.98
CA THR A 149 -14.30 5.41 0.14
C THR A 149 -15.03 5.04 -1.14
N PRO A 150 -14.50 5.40 -2.32
CA PRO A 150 -15.10 5.00 -3.60
C PRO A 150 -15.26 3.48 -3.74
N HIS A 151 -16.36 3.04 -4.35
CA HIS A 151 -16.49 1.65 -4.75
C HIS A 151 -15.64 1.40 -6.00
N VAL A 152 -14.69 0.47 -5.86
CA VAL A 152 -13.73 0.07 -6.90
C VAL A 152 -13.80 -1.44 -7.03
N TYR A 153 -13.49 -1.98 -8.20
CA TYR A 153 -13.65 -3.39 -8.51
C TYR A 153 -12.31 -4.11 -8.72
N ASP A 154 -12.26 -5.41 -8.44
CA ASP A 154 -11.04 -6.23 -8.46
C ASP A 154 -10.58 -6.63 -9.89
N LEU A 155 -11.45 -6.58 -10.90
CA LEU A 155 -11.10 -6.84 -12.30
C LEU A 155 -11.19 -5.56 -13.15
N GLY A 156 -10.13 -5.30 -13.93
CA GLY A 156 -10.09 -4.21 -14.91
C GLY A 156 -8.73 -3.54 -15.10
N SER A 157 -7.79 -3.73 -14.16
CA SER A 157 -6.39 -3.31 -14.30
C SER A 157 -5.52 -4.46 -14.80
N ILE A 158 -4.55 -4.16 -15.67
CA ILE A 158 -3.55 -5.13 -16.15
C ILE A 158 -2.16 -4.93 -15.52
N GLY A 159 -2.01 -4.00 -14.56
CA GLY A 159 -0.74 -3.85 -13.86
C GLY A 159 0.38 -3.13 -14.62
N ALA A 160 0.10 -2.50 -15.77
CA ALA A 160 1.12 -1.97 -16.67
C ALA A 160 1.54 -0.53 -16.32
N SER A 161 1.11 0.47 -17.09
CA SER A 161 1.48 1.88 -16.87
C SER A 161 0.55 2.63 -15.92
N GLY A 162 -0.65 2.11 -15.66
CA GLY A 162 -1.58 2.67 -14.68
C GLY A 162 -2.73 1.74 -14.34
N ASP A 163 -3.23 1.84 -13.11
CA ASP A 163 -4.46 1.24 -12.63
C ASP A 163 -5.68 2.00 -13.18
N LEU A 164 -5.76 2.13 -14.50
CA LEU A 164 -6.63 3.06 -15.21
C LEU A 164 -8.10 2.92 -14.78
N VAL A 165 -8.62 1.69 -14.86
CA VAL A 165 -10.03 1.39 -14.54
C VAL A 165 -10.32 1.61 -13.05
N PRO A 166 -9.56 1.02 -12.09
CA PRO A 166 -9.75 1.30 -10.68
C PRO A 166 -9.66 2.79 -10.30
N LEU A 167 -8.67 3.50 -10.81
CA LEU A 167 -8.47 4.92 -10.52
C LEU A 167 -9.53 5.81 -11.19
N ALA A 168 -10.15 5.38 -12.29
CA ALA A 168 -11.28 6.10 -12.89
C ALA A 168 -12.51 6.09 -11.96
N HIS A 169 -12.79 4.97 -11.28
CA HIS A 169 -13.86 4.90 -10.26
C HIS A 169 -13.58 5.86 -9.10
N ILE A 170 -12.33 5.89 -8.59
CA ILE A 170 -11.91 6.84 -7.55
C ILE A 170 -12.08 8.28 -8.04
N THR A 171 -11.64 8.57 -9.27
CA THR A 171 -11.69 9.91 -9.86
C THR A 171 -13.12 10.39 -10.02
N GLY A 172 -14.00 9.61 -10.66
CA GLY A 172 -15.40 10.00 -10.84
C GLY A 172 -16.13 10.24 -9.53
N ALA A 173 -15.80 9.48 -8.48
CA ALA A 173 -16.32 9.72 -7.14
C ALA A 173 -15.79 11.03 -6.51
N LEU A 174 -14.49 11.30 -6.60
CA LEU A 174 -13.91 12.55 -6.07
C LEU A 174 -14.47 13.80 -6.75
N LEU A 175 -14.76 13.72 -8.05
CA LEU A 175 -15.34 14.80 -8.84
C LEU A 175 -16.84 15.00 -8.56
N GLY A 176 -17.53 13.94 -8.11
CA GLY A 176 -19.00 13.90 -8.11
C GLY A 176 -19.55 13.92 -9.54
N LEU A 177 -18.94 13.16 -10.43
CA LEU A 177 -19.18 13.25 -11.88
C LEU A 177 -20.62 12.85 -12.28
N ASP A 178 -21.16 11.81 -11.63
CA ASP A 178 -22.49 11.28 -11.93
C ASP A 178 -23.02 10.42 -10.76
N PRO A 179 -24.34 10.31 -10.54
CA PRO A 179 -24.90 9.46 -9.48
C PRO A 179 -24.50 7.99 -9.56
N ALA A 180 -24.10 7.50 -10.74
CA ALA A 180 -23.64 6.13 -10.93
C ALA A 180 -22.22 5.87 -10.36
N PHE A 181 -21.50 6.88 -9.89
CA PHE A 181 -20.29 6.68 -9.08
C PHE A 181 -20.71 6.62 -7.61
N THR A 182 -20.54 5.46 -6.98
CA THR A 182 -20.95 5.23 -5.59
C THR A 182 -19.75 5.10 -4.66
N VAL A 183 -19.99 5.39 -3.38
CA VAL A 183 -19.01 5.37 -2.31
C VAL A 183 -19.58 4.63 -1.10
N ASP A 184 -18.72 3.98 -0.33
CA ASP A 184 -19.01 3.67 1.06
C ASP A 184 -18.86 4.94 1.89
N PHE A 185 -19.90 5.32 2.62
CA PHE A 185 -19.81 6.33 3.66
C PHE A 185 -20.20 5.70 5.00
N LYS A 186 -19.18 5.24 5.74
CA LYS A 186 -19.33 4.63 7.08
C LYS A 186 -20.26 3.40 7.06
N GLY A 187 -20.07 2.51 6.08
CA GLY A 187 -20.83 1.27 5.93
C GLY A 187 -22.15 1.41 5.16
N THR A 188 -22.47 2.60 4.65
CA THR A 188 -23.66 2.83 3.81
C THR A 188 -23.22 3.21 2.40
N GLU A 189 -23.73 2.50 1.40
CA GLU A 189 -23.55 2.88 0.01
C GLU A 189 -24.43 4.08 -0.35
N ILE A 190 -23.82 5.13 -0.89
CA ILE A 190 -24.49 6.31 -1.44
C ILE A 190 -23.83 6.75 -2.75
N SER A 191 -24.49 7.63 -3.50
CA SER A 191 -23.83 8.28 -4.64
C SER A 191 -22.75 9.25 -4.17
N ALA A 192 -21.71 9.43 -4.97
CA ALA A 192 -20.64 10.37 -4.70
C ALA A 192 -21.15 11.83 -4.60
N ILE A 193 -22.14 12.20 -5.43
CA ILE A 193 -22.78 13.52 -5.39
C ILE A 193 -23.47 13.75 -4.03
N GLU A 194 -24.18 12.75 -3.52
CA GLU A 194 -24.80 12.83 -2.19
C GLU A 194 -23.74 12.97 -1.09
N ALA A 195 -22.63 12.25 -1.20
CA ALA A 195 -21.51 12.38 -0.27
C ALA A 195 -20.92 13.80 -0.26
N LEU A 196 -20.71 14.39 -1.45
CA LEU A 196 -20.23 15.77 -1.59
C LEU A 196 -21.22 16.79 -1.02
N ASN A 197 -22.52 16.63 -1.27
CA ASN A 197 -23.56 17.50 -0.71
C ASN A 197 -23.54 17.50 0.83
N ARG A 198 -23.38 16.32 1.45
CA ARG A 198 -23.27 16.19 2.91
C ARG A 198 -22.03 16.89 3.47
N LEU A 199 -20.94 16.88 2.73
CA LEU A 199 -19.70 17.61 3.07
C LEU A 199 -19.72 19.09 2.65
N GLN A 200 -20.80 19.57 2.03
CA GLN A 200 -20.90 20.93 1.46
C GLN A 200 -19.76 21.24 0.47
N LEU A 201 -19.32 20.23 -0.26
CA LEU A 201 -18.27 20.35 -1.25
C LEU A 201 -18.88 20.47 -2.65
N PRO A 202 -18.36 21.38 -3.51
CA PRO A 202 -18.80 21.44 -4.89
C PRO A 202 -18.26 20.24 -5.68
N THR A 203 -18.96 19.89 -6.76
CA THR A 203 -18.41 19.04 -7.82
C THR A 203 -17.22 19.73 -8.49
N LEU A 204 -16.35 18.94 -9.10
CA LEU A 204 -15.19 19.44 -9.83
C LEU A 204 -15.25 18.99 -11.29
N SER A 205 -14.92 19.90 -12.20
CA SER A 205 -14.65 19.58 -13.62
C SER A 205 -13.15 19.46 -13.84
N LEU A 206 -12.73 18.53 -14.70
CA LEU A 206 -11.31 18.30 -14.99
C LEU A 206 -10.78 19.34 -15.97
N ARG A 207 -9.56 19.82 -15.73
CA ARG A 207 -8.78 20.59 -16.71
C ARG A 207 -7.95 19.64 -17.57
N ALA A 208 -7.39 20.16 -18.66
CA ALA A 208 -6.45 19.43 -19.50
C ALA A 208 -5.37 18.73 -18.63
N LYS A 209 -5.01 17.49 -18.99
CA LYS A 209 -4.10 16.57 -18.26
C LYS A 209 -4.63 15.96 -16.95
N GLU A 210 -5.58 16.56 -16.25
CA GLU A 210 -5.94 16.14 -14.88
C GLU A 210 -6.58 14.74 -14.81
N GLY A 211 -7.41 14.37 -15.79
CA GLY A 211 -7.97 13.02 -15.87
C GLY A 211 -6.86 11.98 -16.00
N LEU A 212 -5.93 12.20 -16.93
CA LEU A 212 -4.77 11.35 -17.12
C LEU A 212 -3.86 11.34 -15.89
N ALA A 213 -3.71 12.47 -15.19
CA ALA A 213 -2.93 12.54 -13.96
C ALA A 213 -3.54 11.62 -12.89
N MET A 214 -4.86 11.59 -12.76
CA MET A 214 -5.53 10.76 -11.77
C MET A 214 -5.48 9.27 -12.10
N VAL A 215 -5.71 8.89 -13.36
CA VAL A 215 -5.83 7.47 -13.72
C VAL A 215 -4.49 6.79 -14.03
N ASN A 216 -3.47 7.56 -14.41
CA ASN A 216 -2.18 7.00 -14.82
C ASN A 216 -1.22 6.88 -13.62
N GLY A 217 -1.22 5.71 -12.99
CA GLY A 217 -0.21 5.31 -12.00
C GLY A 217 -0.57 4.01 -11.31
N THR A 218 0.38 3.46 -10.54
CA THR A 218 0.28 2.13 -9.92
C THR A 218 -0.32 2.16 -8.51
N SER A 219 -1.09 3.19 -8.17
CA SER A 219 -1.47 3.47 -6.79
C SER A 219 -2.37 2.38 -6.18
N VAL A 220 -3.22 1.73 -6.97
CA VAL A 220 -4.13 0.70 -6.46
C VAL A 220 -3.38 -0.59 -6.23
N MET A 221 -2.63 -1.08 -7.22
CA MET A 221 -1.83 -2.29 -7.06
C MET A 221 -0.77 -2.14 -5.96
N THR A 222 -0.12 -0.98 -5.85
CA THR A 222 0.85 -0.70 -4.78
C THR A 222 0.18 -0.57 -3.42
N GLY A 223 -1.04 -0.01 -3.36
CA GLY A 223 -1.83 0.08 -2.13
C GLY A 223 -2.19 -1.31 -1.58
N ILE A 224 -2.67 -2.21 -2.45
CA ILE A 224 -2.93 -3.61 -2.12
C ILE A 224 -1.64 -4.30 -1.67
N ALA A 225 -0.55 -4.16 -2.44
CA ALA A 225 0.73 -4.77 -2.11
C ALA A 225 1.26 -4.30 -0.74
N ALA A 226 1.15 -3.01 -0.43
CA ALA A 226 1.58 -2.47 0.85
C ALA A 226 0.81 -3.08 2.04
N ASN A 227 -0.52 -3.24 1.90
CA ASN A 227 -1.34 -3.90 2.91
C ASN A 227 -0.96 -5.39 3.05
N CYS A 228 -0.80 -6.10 1.92
CA CYS A 228 -0.37 -7.51 1.91
C CYS A 228 0.99 -7.72 2.59
N VAL A 229 1.97 -6.87 2.32
CA VAL A 229 3.31 -6.96 2.93
C VAL A 229 3.23 -6.70 4.44
N ASN A 230 2.44 -5.71 4.86
CA ASN A 230 2.24 -5.43 6.27
C ASN A 230 1.59 -6.62 7.01
N GLU A 231 0.58 -7.25 6.41
CA GLU A 231 -0.04 -8.47 6.96
C GLU A 231 0.91 -9.67 6.93
N ALA A 232 1.68 -9.84 5.86
CA ALA A 232 2.64 -10.93 5.73
C ALA A 232 3.73 -10.88 6.82
N HIS A 233 4.23 -9.68 7.18
CA HIS A 233 5.14 -9.53 8.31
C HIS A 233 4.50 -9.95 9.64
N ALA A 234 3.24 -9.57 9.89
CA ALA A 234 2.53 -9.96 11.09
C ALA A 234 2.30 -11.49 11.14
N LEU A 235 1.93 -12.10 10.00
CA LEU A 235 1.74 -13.54 9.89
C LEU A 235 3.05 -14.31 10.04
N PHE A 236 4.16 -13.79 9.51
CA PHE A 236 5.48 -14.40 9.70
C PHE A 236 5.87 -14.40 11.18
N ALA A 237 5.61 -13.30 11.91
CA ALA A 237 5.81 -13.23 13.36
C ALA A 237 5.02 -14.32 14.10
N VAL A 238 3.73 -14.45 13.76
CA VAL A 238 2.84 -15.46 14.34
C VAL A 238 3.32 -16.88 13.99
N ALA A 239 3.79 -17.10 12.77
CA ALA A 239 4.33 -18.39 12.34
C ALA A 239 5.57 -18.78 13.15
N ILE A 240 6.52 -17.85 13.37
CA ILE A 240 7.70 -18.10 14.21
C ILE A 240 7.30 -18.44 15.65
N ALA A 241 6.40 -17.65 16.25
CA ALA A 241 5.90 -17.93 17.60
C ALA A 241 5.17 -19.29 17.69
N THR A 242 4.40 -19.63 16.67
CA THR A 242 3.68 -20.92 16.61
C THR A 242 4.65 -22.09 16.51
N HIS A 243 5.75 -21.96 15.74
CA HIS A 243 6.79 -22.98 15.71
C HIS A 243 7.48 -23.15 17.06
N ALA A 244 7.74 -22.06 17.80
CA ALA A 244 8.27 -22.15 19.15
C ALA A 244 7.32 -22.90 20.11
N LEU A 245 6.00 -22.69 20.01
CA LEU A 245 5.02 -23.47 20.76
C LEU A 245 5.00 -24.95 20.35
N MET A 246 5.08 -25.23 19.04
CA MET A 246 5.12 -26.59 18.52
C MET A 246 6.35 -27.36 19.02
N ILE A 247 7.53 -26.74 18.97
CA ILE A 247 8.79 -27.34 19.45
C ILE A 247 8.69 -27.66 20.95
N GLN A 248 8.16 -26.74 21.76
CA GLN A 248 7.91 -26.99 23.17
C GLN A 248 6.94 -28.16 23.39
N ALA A 249 5.81 -28.19 22.68
CA ALA A 249 4.81 -29.23 22.83
C ALA A 249 5.30 -30.63 22.42
N LEU A 250 6.26 -30.69 21.48
CA LEU A 250 6.86 -31.93 20.99
C LEU A 250 8.13 -32.33 21.75
N GLY A 251 8.57 -31.57 22.76
CA GLY A 251 9.82 -31.83 23.45
C GLY A 251 11.07 -31.69 22.56
N GLY A 252 10.99 -30.85 21.52
CA GLY A 252 12.10 -30.65 20.58
C GLY A 252 13.29 -29.93 21.20
N THR A 253 14.46 -30.09 20.58
CA THR A 253 15.73 -29.53 21.04
C THR A 253 15.97 -28.12 20.52
N ASN A 254 16.49 -27.24 21.39
CA ASN A 254 16.92 -25.89 20.99
C ASN A 254 18.31 -25.88 20.31
N GLN A 255 19.06 -26.99 20.31
CA GLN A 255 20.39 -27.11 19.70
C GLN A 255 20.38 -26.78 18.21
N SER A 256 19.27 -27.07 17.51
CA SER A 256 19.08 -26.78 16.09
C SER A 256 19.21 -25.29 15.74
N PHE A 257 19.03 -24.40 16.72
CA PHE A 257 19.07 -22.94 16.58
C PHE A 257 20.41 -22.34 17.04
N HIS A 258 21.39 -23.17 17.41
CA HIS A 258 22.64 -22.71 17.99
C HIS A 258 23.40 -21.76 17.02
N PRO A 259 23.85 -20.57 17.47
CA PRO A 259 24.46 -19.55 16.60
C PRO A 259 25.64 -20.03 15.76
N PHE A 260 26.44 -20.97 16.27
CA PHE A 260 27.55 -21.59 15.53
C PHE A 260 27.10 -22.19 14.19
N ILE A 261 25.96 -22.90 14.16
CA ILE A 261 25.45 -23.57 12.96
C ILE A 261 25.13 -22.52 11.89
N HIS A 262 24.43 -21.46 12.29
CA HIS A 262 23.96 -20.43 11.36
C HIS A 262 25.07 -19.45 10.98
N GLY A 263 26.08 -19.26 11.83
CA GLY A 263 27.30 -18.52 11.49
C GLY A 263 28.13 -19.16 10.38
N LEU A 264 28.10 -20.48 10.24
CA LEU A 264 28.80 -21.21 9.16
C LEU A 264 28.06 -21.16 7.82
N LYS A 265 26.76 -20.83 7.82
CA LYS A 265 25.95 -20.60 6.61
C LYS A 265 25.14 -19.31 6.78
N PRO A 266 25.79 -18.13 6.70
CA PRO A 266 25.26 -16.88 7.22
C PRO A 266 24.31 -16.17 6.23
N HIS A 267 23.25 -16.85 5.77
CA HIS A 267 22.15 -16.17 5.09
C HIS A 267 21.42 -15.27 6.10
N PRO A 268 21.19 -13.97 5.81
CA PRO A 268 20.67 -13.02 6.80
C PRO A 268 19.37 -13.48 7.47
N GLY A 269 18.36 -13.87 6.70
CA GLY A 269 17.09 -14.35 7.23
C GLY A 269 17.24 -15.64 8.03
N GLN A 270 18.13 -16.55 7.64
CA GLN A 270 18.39 -17.79 8.38
C GLN A 270 18.97 -17.49 9.76
N VAL A 271 19.97 -16.62 9.82
CA VAL A 271 20.60 -16.19 11.08
C VAL A 271 19.55 -15.51 11.98
N TRP A 272 18.76 -14.61 11.40
CA TRP A 272 17.72 -13.89 12.12
C TRP A 272 16.65 -14.83 12.70
N VAL A 273 16.15 -15.79 11.91
CA VAL A 273 15.15 -16.78 12.38
C VAL A 273 15.70 -17.62 13.51
N ALA A 274 16.95 -18.09 13.40
CA ALA A 274 17.58 -18.86 14.46
C ALA A 274 17.71 -18.06 15.77
N GLU A 275 18.13 -16.80 15.68
CA GLU A 275 18.20 -15.89 16.83
C GLU A 275 16.83 -15.72 17.50
N GLN A 276 15.76 -15.52 16.71
CA GLN A 276 14.41 -15.43 17.27
C GLN A 276 13.97 -16.71 17.97
N MET A 277 14.30 -17.88 17.41
CA MET A 277 13.96 -19.17 18.01
C MET A 277 14.72 -19.41 19.32
N VAL A 278 16.01 -19.05 19.40
CA VAL A 278 16.76 -19.08 20.67
C VAL A 278 16.08 -18.20 21.72
N ASN A 279 15.70 -16.97 21.34
CA ASN A 279 15.04 -16.05 22.26
C ASN A 279 13.66 -16.57 22.73
N LEU A 280 12.86 -17.13 21.82
CA LEU A 280 11.51 -17.62 22.13
C LEU A 280 11.50 -18.92 22.95
N LEU A 281 12.53 -19.76 22.82
CA LEU A 281 12.67 -21.00 23.59
C LEU A 281 13.43 -20.80 24.91
N SER A 282 14.06 -19.63 25.11
CA SER A 282 14.81 -19.33 26.32
C SER A 282 13.94 -19.45 27.58
N GLY A 283 14.41 -20.24 28.56
CA GLY A 283 13.70 -20.46 29.82
C GLY A 283 12.47 -21.37 29.74
N SER A 284 12.20 -21.98 28.58
CA SER A 284 11.18 -23.01 28.42
C SER A 284 11.47 -24.21 29.35
N ARG A 285 10.42 -24.78 29.94
CA ARG A 285 10.48 -26.03 30.73
C ARG A 285 10.02 -27.26 29.94
N LEU A 286 9.73 -27.09 28.66
CA LEU A 286 9.11 -28.11 27.81
C LEU A 286 10.03 -28.58 26.68
N SER A 287 10.84 -27.67 26.13
CA SER A 287 11.84 -28.00 25.11
C SER A 287 13.11 -28.56 25.77
N CYS A 288 13.82 -29.43 25.07
CA CYS A 288 15.13 -29.92 25.51
C CYS A 288 16.18 -28.80 25.36
N ASP A 289 16.87 -28.49 26.45
CA ASP A 289 17.95 -27.50 26.49
C ASP A 289 19.30 -28.19 26.28
N GLU A 290 19.79 -28.15 25.04
CA GLU A 290 21.00 -28.84 24.59
C GLU A 290 21.94 -27.86 23.84
N LEU A 291 21.81 -26.56 24.11
CA LEU A 291 22.66 -25.52 23.51
C LEU A 291 24.14 -25.68 23.90
N ASN A 292 24.43 -26.28 25.05
CA ASN A 292 25.79 -26.64 25.48
C ASN A 292 26.40 -27.82 24.70
N GLY A 293 25.62 -28.51 23.88
CA GLY A 293 26.07 -29.69 23.13
C GLY A 293 25.95 -31.02 23.88
N ASP A 294 25.43 -31.01 25.11
CA ASP A 294 25.24 -32.23 25.91
C ASP A 294 23.85 -32.82 25.62
N ASN A 295 23.81 -33.93 24.89
CA ASN A 295 22.57 -34.64 24.56
C ASN A 295 22.47 -35.93 25.40
N HIS A 296 21.32 -36.19 26.03
CA HIS A 296 21.11 -37.42 26.81
C HIS A 296 20.21 -38.39 26.03
N PHE A 297 20.82 -39.40 25.38
CA PHE A 297 20.09 -40.43 24.64
C PHE A 297 19.86 -41.67 25.50
N ASP A 298 18.61 -41.97 25.84
CA ASP A 298 18.22 -43.13 26.66
C ASP A 298 17.65 -44.32 25.85
N GLY A 299 17.64 -44.20 24.51
CA GLY A 299 17.18 -45.25 23.60
C GLY A 299 15.67 -45.30 23.36
N GLY A 300 14.88 -44.38 23.96
CA GLY A 300 13.42 -44.32 23.79
C GLY A 300 12.93 -43.38 22.67
N ASP A 301 13.66 -42.30 22.38
CA ASP A 301 13.25 -41.23 21.47
C ASP A 301 14.19 -41.04 20.28
N LEU A 302 13.79 -40.21 19.30
CA LEU A 302 14.67 -39.82 18.20
C LEU A 302 15.80 -38.94 18.74
N ILE A 303 17.06 -39.30 18.46
CA ILE A 303 18.24 -38.47 18.80
C ILE A 303 18.26 -37.12 18.07
N GLN A 304 17.43 -36.99 17.04
CA GLN A 304 17.42 -35.83 16.18
C GLN A 304 15.99 -35.48 15.76
N ASP A 305 15.63 -34.22 15.98
CA ASP A 305 14.37 -33.68 15.52
C ASP A 305 14.18 -33.82 13.99
N ARG A 306 12.92 -34.01 13.61
CA ARG A 306 12.50 -34.01 12.20
C ARG A 306 12.72 -32.64 11.57
N TYR A 307 12.81 -32.61 10.24
CA TYR A 307 13.21 -31.42 9.48
C TYR A 307 12.29 -30.21 9.69
N SER A 308 11.01 -30.42 9.96
CA SER A 308 10.06 -29.33 10.23
C SER A 308 10.40 -28.51 11.49
N MET A 309 11.19 -29.07 12.43
CA MET A 309 11.75 -28.34 13.57
C MET A 309 13.21 -27.98 13.33
N ARG A 310 14.02 -28.97 12.96
CA ARG A 310 15.47 -28.82 12.89
C ARG A 310 15.98 -27.93 11.76
N CYS A 311 15.30 -27.96 10.61
CA CYS A 311 15.69 -27.17 9.44
C CYS A 311 14.89 -25.86 9.34
N LEU A 312 14.17 -25.47 10.39
CA LEU A 312 13.27 -24.32 10.38
C LEU A 312 13.96 -23.02 9.97
N PRO A 313 15.14 -22.64 10.51
CA PRO A 313 15.80 -21.40 10.10
C PRO A 313 16.27 -21.44 8.64
N GLN A 314 16.75 -22.60 8.16
CA GLN A 314 17.21 -22.77 6.79
C GLN A 314 16.05 -22.66 5.79
N TYR A 315 14.86 -23.11 6.19
CA TYR A 315 13.65 -23.04 5.37
C TYR A 315 13.02 -21.64 5.37
N LEU A 316 12.85 -21.03 6.55
CA LEU A 316 12.22 -19.71 6.68
C LEU A 316 13.16 -18.54 6.40
N GLY A 317 14.48 -18.77 6.38
CA GLY A 317 15.46 -17.72 6.11
C GLY A 317 15.23 -17.00 4.77
N PRO A 318 15.20 -17.72 3.63
CA PRO A 318 14.89 -17.13 2.33
C PRO A 318 13.50 -16.48 2.24
N VAL A 319 12.53 -16.95 3.03
CA VAL A 319 11.19 -16.33 3.11
C VAL A 319 11.29 -14.97 3.79
N MET A 320 12.03 -14.86 4.89
CA MET A 320 12.24 -13.59 5.59
C MET A 320 13.03 -12.61 4.72
N ASP A 321 14.08 -13.08 4.06
CA ASP A 321 14.87 -12.26 3.12
C ASP A 321 13.97 -11.72 1.99
N GLY A 322 13.12 -12.58 1.41
CA GLY A 322 12.16 -12.15 0.39
C GLY A 322 11.15 -11.12 0.89
N LEU A 323 10.66 -11.25 2.13
CA LEU A 323 9.76 -10.26 2.73
C LEU A 323 10.46 -8.90 2.92
N TRP A 324 11.72 -8.89 3.38
CA TRP A 324 12.50 -7.67 3.48
C TRP A 324 12.75 -7.01 2.12
N ASP A 325 13.11 -7.81 1.11
CA ASP A 325 13.35 -7.30 -0.25
C ASP A 325 12.08 -6.68 -0.83
N ILE A 326 10.93 -7.36 -0.72
CA ILE A 326 9.63 -6.83 -1.20
C ILE A 326 9.27 -5.54 -0.45
N ALA A 327 9.48 -5.48 0.87
CA ALA A 327 9.16 -4.30 1.67
C ALA A 327 10.04 -3.08 1.38
N SER A 328 11.19 -3.28 0.73
CA SER A 328 12.16 -2.23 0.41
C SER A 328 12.00 -1.60 -0.98
N GLN A 329 11.17 -2.21 -1.84
CA GLN A 329 10.85 -1.71 -3.19
C GLN A 329 9.82 -0.59 -3.14
#